data_AF-A0A5C7WQZ5-F1
#
_entry.id   AF-A0A5C7WQZ5-F1
#
_cell.length_a   1.000
_cell.length_b   1.000
_cell.length_c   1.000
_cell.angle_alpha   90.00
_cell.angle_beta   90.00
_cell.angle_gamma   90.00
#
_symmetry.space_group_name_H-M   'P 1'
#
loop_
_entity.id
_entity.type
_entity.pdbx_description
1 polymer ?
#
loop_
_entity_poly.entity_id
_entity_poly.type
_entity_poly.pdbx_seq_one_letter_code
_entity_poly.pdbx_strand_id
1 'polypeptide(L)'
;MASPLKECTVRLIYLCIGPTIVLVSETLTIDPACTSEAEWIVILRDRFNAAKAAGEVVDISTRIETFSPSEVARRLGLDRSTISRKIKAGEIEAIRVGAHHRITRREFERFRDGLAPDPSFTYRDFVDIVSGGEDWHFAARQLRELVIRSKRAGSVEAVDAIHRDPGLTGIRGWDAIVGGVAHLTGRDRVSGSALLDWCFEPERYCPSVIFDPFGVPTKYFWIDYLRTPIELRVRNVLYPAGNLEGV
;
A
#
# COMPACT_ATOMS: atom_id res chain seq x y z
N MET A 1 20.63 -17.68 0.34
CA MET A 1 20.07 -17.62 -1.03
C MET A 1 18.59 -17.92 -0.94
N ALA A 2 17.74 -16.88 -0.91
CA ALA A 2 16.29 -17.04 -0.78
C ALA A 2 15.66 -17.35 -2.15
N SER A 3 14.88 -18.42 -2.22
CA SER A 3 14.17 -18.88 -3.42
C SER A 3 13.07 -17.86 -3.79
N PRO A 4 12.87 -17.51 -5.07
CA PRO A 4 11.80 -16.59 -5.46
C PRO A 4 10.43 -17.24 -5.28
N LEU A 5 9.52 -16.55 -4.57
CA LEU A 5 8.12 -16.91 -4.43
C LEU A 5 7.50 -17.05 -5.83
N LYS A 6 7.06 -18.26 -6.18
CA LYS A 6 6.38 -18.59 -7.43
C LYS A 6 4.88 -18.62 -7.17
N GLU A 7 4.12 -17.81 -7.89
CA GLU A 7 2.68 -18.00 -8.00
C GLU A 7 2.39 -19.26 -8.83
N CYS A 8 1.70 -20.23 -8.22
CA CYS A 8 1.22 -21.44 -8.88
C CYS A 8 -0.24 -21.24 -9.28
N THR A 9 -0.55 -21.32 -10.56
CA THR A 9 -1.92 -21.33 -11.10
C THR A 9 -2.22 -22.72 -11.64
N VAL A 10 -2.98 -23.53 -10.92
CA VAL A 10 -3.39 -24.85 -11.41
C VAL A 10 -4.50 -24.66 -12.44
N ARG A 11 -4.30 -25.17 -13.67
CA ARG A 11 -5.30 -25.10 -14.75
C ARG A 11 -5.68 -26.52 -15.13
N LEU A 12 -6.91 -26.97 -14.89
CA LEU A 12 -7.40 -28.20 -15.52
C LEU A 12 -7.83 -27.89 -16.96
N ILE A 13 -7.19 -28.57 -17.93
CA ILE A 13 -7.59 -28.57 -19.34
C ILE A 13 -8.08 -29.99 -19.69
N TYR A 14 -9.36 -30.12 -20.00
CA TYR A 14 -9.91 -31.35 -20.57
C TYR A 14 -9.45 -31.47 -22.04
N LEU A 15 -8.74 -32.55 -22.37
CA LEU A 15 -8.50 -32.96 -23.75
C LEU A 15 -9.28 -34.26 -24.01
N CYS A 16 -10.51 -34.16 -24.52
CA CYS A 16 -11.23 -35.32 -25.01
C CYS A 16 -10.96 -35.50 -26.51
N ILE A 17 -10.48 -36.69 -26.88
CA ILE A 17 -10.46 -37.16 -28.26
C ILE A 17 -11.85 -37.77 -28.53
N GLY A 18 -12.79 -37.00 -29.09
CA GLY A 18 -14.17 -37.45 -29.40
C GLY A 18 -15.20 -36.31 -29.54
N PRO A 19 -16.37 -36.52 -30.18
CA PRO A 19 -17.03 -35.48 -30.97
C PRO A 19 -17.97 -34.52 -30.21
N THR A 20 -18.00 -34.48 -28.87
CA THR A 20 -18.76 -33.46 -28.15
C THR A 20 -18.16 -33.20 -26.77
N ILE A 21 -17.63 -31.99 -26.55
CA ILE A 21 -17.02 -31.54 -25.28
C ILE A 21 -17.80 -30.34 -24.76
N VAL A 22 -18.32 -30.45 -23.53
CA VAL A 22 -18.75 -29.30 -22.73
C VAL A 22 -17.58 -28.90 -21.84
N LEU A 23 -16.96 -27.75 -22.12
CA LEU A 23 -15.85 -27.22 -21.34
C LEU A 23 -16.39 -26.59 -20.04
N VAL A 24 -16.19 -27.25 -18.91
CA VAL A 24 -16.26 -26.62 -17.59
C VAL A 24 -14.84 -26.60 -17.03
N SER A 25 -14.15 -25.46 -17.14
CA SER A 25 -12.82 -25.28 -16.58
C SER A 25 -12.95 -24.55 -15.24
N GLU A 26 -12.82 -25.27 -14.14
CA GLU A 26 -12.61 -24.63 -12.83
C GLU A 26 -11.12 -24.29 -12.68
N THR A 27 -10.80 -23.00 -12.56
CA THR A 27 -9.43 -22.54 -12.33
C THR A 27 -9.23 -22.25 -10.85
N LEU A 28 -8.32 -22.98 -10.20
CA LEU A 28 -7.90 -22.70 -8.83
C LEU A 28 -6.66 -21.81 -8.86
N THR A 29 -6.82 -20.56 -8.42
CA THR A 29 -5.70 -19.62 -8.25
C THR A 29 -5.34 -19.56 -6.77
N ILE A 30 -4.08 -19.87 -6.44
CA ILE A 30 -3.55 -19.75 -5.09
C ILE A 30 -2.55 -18.60 -5.10
N ASP A 31 -2.81 -17.58 -4.29
CA ASP A 31 -1.89 -16.47 -4.07
C ASP A 31 -1.07 -16.76 -2.80
N PRO A 32 0.25 -17.03 -2.93
CA PRO A 32 1.12 -17.29 -1.79
C PRO A 32 1.33 -16.06 -0.90
N ALA A 33 0.97 -14.84 -1.33
CA ALA A 33 1.01 -13.66 -0.48
C ALA A 33 -0.12 -13.62 0.56
N CYS A 34 -1.20 -14.38 0.34
CA CYS A 34 -2.41 -14.33 1.15
C CYS A 34 -2.72 -15.65 1.89
N THR A 35 -1.89 -16.69 1.71
CA THR A 35 -2.15 -18.05 2.21
C THR A 35 -0.89 -18.62 2.85
N SER A 36 -0.98 -19.19 4.05
CA SER A 36 0.17 -19.81 4.70
C SER A 36 0.62 -21.08 3.98
N GLU A 37 1.89 -21.48 4.15
CA GLU A 37 2.44 -22.68 3.51
C GLU A 37 1.63 -23.96 3.84
N ALA A 38 1.14 -24.06 5.08
CA ALA A 38 0.35 -25.21 5.50
C ALA A 38 -1.03 -25.25 4.81
N GLU A 39 -1.68 -24.10 4.63
CA GLU A 39 -3.02 -24.00 4.07
C GLU A 39 -3.06 -24.36 2.58
N TRP A 40 -2.14 -23.86 1.76
CA TRP A 40 -2.17 -24.18 0.33
C TRP A 40 -1.81 -25.64 0.05
N ILE A 41 -0.97 -26.28 0.87
CA ILE A 41 -0.69 -27.71 0.77
C ILE A 41 -1.96 -28.53 0.99
N VAL A 42 -2.78 -28.16 1.97
CA VAL A 42 -4.06 -28.83 2.24
C VAL A 42 -5.01 -28.64 1.05
N ILE A 43 -5.16 -27.41 0.58
CA ILE A 43 -6.03 -27.08 -0.56
C ILE A 43 -5.63 -27.86 -1.83
N LEU A 44 -4.34 -27.90 -2.16
CA LEU A 44 -3.86 -28.65 -3.33
C LEU A 44 -4.05 -30.15 -3.17
N ARG A 45 -3.76 -30.69 -1.98
CA ARG A 45 -3.92 -32.12 -1.70
C ARG A 45 -5.37 -32.54 -1.84
N ASP A 46 -6.30 -31.78 -1.27
CA ASP A 46 -7.73 -32.08 -1.34
C ASP A 46 -8.24 -32.03 -2.78
N ARG A 47 -7.77 -31.05 -3.58
CA ARG A 47 -8.12 -31.01 -5.00
C ARG A 47 -7.51 -32.12 -5.84
N PHE A 48 -6.26 -32.49 -5.63
CA PHE A 48 -5.68 -33.64 -6.33
C PHE A 48 -6.39 -34.94 -5.95
N ASN A 49 -6.78 -35.11 -4.69
CA ASN A 49 -7.53 -36.29 -4.24
C ASN A 49 -8.92 -36.35 -4.89
N ALA A 50 -9.62 -35.22 -4.97
CA ALA A 50 -10.91 -35.14 -5.66
C ALA A 50 -10.80 -35.45 -7.16
N ALA A 51 -9.82 -34.84 -7.85
CA ALA A 51 -9.57 -35.10 -9.26
C ALA A 51 -9.20 -36.57 -9.51
N LYS A 52 -8.37 -37.16 -8.64
CA LYS A 52 -8.03 -38.60 -8.70
C LYS A 52 -9.26 -39.49 -8.53
N ALA A 53 -10.15 -39.18 -7.59
CA ALA A 53 -11.39 -39.94 -7.38
C ALA A 53 -12.35 -39.84 -8.58
N ALA A 54 -12.35 -38.70 -9.27
CA ALA A 54 -13.14 -38.46 -10.47
C ALA A 54 -12.50 -39.01 -11.77
N GLY A 55 -11.24 -39.46 -11.72
CA GLY A 55 -10.50 -39.90 -12.91
C GLY A 55 -10.06 -38.75 -13.82
N GLU A 56 -9.98 -37.53 -13.29
CA GLU A 56 -9.62 -36.32 -14.03
C GLU A 56 -8.10 -36.19 -14.22
N VAL A 57 -7.71 -35.62 -15.36
CA VAL A 57 -6.32 -35.27 -15.66
C VAL A 57 -6.07 -33.84 -15.16
N VAL A 58 -5.03 -33.66 -14.34
CA VAL A 58 -4.70 -32.37 -13.74
C VAL A 58 -3.47 -31.75 -14.40
N ASP A 59 -3.55 -30.48 -14.78
CA ASP A 59 -2.42 -29.69 -15.25
C ASP A 59 -2.08 -28.55 -14.26
N ILE A 60 -0.79 -28.38 -13.99
CA ILE A 60 -0.26 -27.42 -13.01
C ILE A 60 0.61 -26.44 -13.77
N SER A 61 0.16 -25.19 -13.85
CA SER A 61 0.96 -24.11 -14.43
C SER A 61 1.47 -23.16 -13.34
N THR A 62 2.61 -22.53 -13.57
CA THR A 62 3.09 -21.44 -12.72
C THR A 62 3.27 -20.22 -13.59
N ARG A 63 2.83 -19.05 -13.13
CA ARG A 63 3.01 -17.79 -13.85
C ARG A 63 3.77 -16.81 -12.98
N ILE A 64 4.69 -16.08 -13.59
CA ILE A 64 5.32 -14.94 -12.92
C ILE A 64 4.40 -13.76 -13.15
N GLU A 65 3.87 -13.17 -12.08
CA GLU A 65 3.10 -11.95 -12.22
C GLU A 65 4.02 -10.82 -12.70
N THR A 66 3.56 -10.14 -13.74
CA THR A 66 4.29 -9.02 -14.33
C THR A 66 3.39 -7.82 -14.52
N PHE A 67 3.95 -6.65 -14.31
CA PHE A 67 3.31 -5.36 -14.48
C PHE A 67 3.86 -4.66 -15.72
N SER A 68 3.01 -3.92 -16.41
CA SER A 68 3.44 -2.95 -17.41
C SER A 68 4.08 -1.73 -16.73
N PRO A 69 4.96 -0.99 -17.44
CA PRO A 69 5.50 0.28 -16.93
C PRO A 69 4.43 1.28 -16.50
N SER A 70 3.28 1.28 -17.16
CA SER A 70 2.14 2.15 -16.82
C SER A 70 1.46 1.76 -15.50
N GLU A 71 1.37 0.47 -15.21
CA GLU A 71 0.82 -0.03 -13.94
C GLU A 71 1.77 0.25 -12.78
N VAL A 72 3.07 0.04 -12.98
CA VAL A 72 4.09 0.38 -11.99
C VAL A 72 4.07 1.88 -11.69
N ALA A 73 4.03 2.72 -12.73
CA ALA A 73 3.93 4.17 -12.58
C ALA A 73 2.72 4.57 -11.72
N ARG A 74 1.54 4.03 -12.05
CA ARG A 74 0.30 4.28 -11.31
C ARG A 74 0.41 3.86 -9.84
N ARG A 75 0.91 2.66 -9.57
CA ARG A 75 1.05 2.11 -8.21
C ARG A 75 2.08 2.85 -7.36
N LEU A 76 3.12 3.40 -7.97
CA LEU A 76 4.14 4.20 -7.28
C LEU A 76 3.77 5.69 -7.19
N GLY A 77 2.67 6.13 -7.80
CA GLY A 77 2.35 7.56 -7.90
C GLY A 77 3.37 8.36 -8.72
N LEU A 78 4.07 7.71 -9.63
CA LEU A 78 5.10 8.31 -10.50
C LEU A 78 4.60 8.44 -11.94
N ASP A 79 5.22 9.33 -12.71
CA ASP A 79 4.94 9.42 -14.13
C ASP A 79 5.52 8.23 -14.92
N ARG A 80 4.82 7.79 -15.97
CA ARG A 80 5.24 6.67 -16.83
C ARG A 80 6.58 6.93 -17.50
N SER A 81 6.88 8.16 -17.90
CA SER A 81 8.17 8.52 -18.49
C SER A 81 9.31 8.34 -17.50
N THR A 82 9.07 8.57 -16.20
CA THR A 82 10.05 8.33 -15.13
C THR A 82 10.38 6.85 -15.01
N ILE A 83 9.37 5.98 -14.98
CA ILE A 83 9.58 4.52 -14.98
C ILE A 83 10.33 4.08 -16.23
N SER A 84 9.96 4.60 -17.40
CA SER A 84 10.62 4.28 -18.67
C SER A 84 12.09 4.71 -18.69
N ARG A 85 12.42 5.87 -18.11
CA ARG A 85 13.79 6.37 -17.96
C ARG A 85 14.60 5.48 -17.04
N LYS A 86 14.02 5.07 -15.91
CA LYS A 86 14.67 4.17 -14.93
C LYS A 86 14.92 2.77 -15.48
N ILE A 87 14.01 2.23 -16.31
CA ILE A 87 14.26 0.99 -17.05
C ILE A 87 15.46 1.16 -18.00
N LYS A 88 15.51 2.26 -18.76
CA LYS A 88 16.64 2.54 -19.67
C LYS A 88 17.97 2.73 -18.94
N ALA A 89 17.93 3.31 -17.73
CA ALA A 89 19.10 3.49 -16.88
C ALA A 89 19.56 2.20 -16.18
N GLY A 90 18.78 1.11 -16.28
CA GLY A 90 19.06 -0.15 -15.57
C GLY A 90 18.73 -0.12 -14.08
N GLU A 91 18.07 0.93 -13.60
CA GLU A 91 17.64 1.06 -12.19
C GLU A 91 16.43 0.17 -11.86
N ILE A 92 15.60 -0.13 -12.86
CA ILE A 92 14.48 -1.09 -12.78
C ILE A 92 14.74 -2.20 -13.79
N GLU A 93 14.85 -3.43 -13.30
CA GLU A 93 14.97 -4.60 -14.16
C GLU A 93 13.63 -4.85 -14.88
N ALA A 94 13.67 -4.94 -16.21
CA ALA A 94 12.49 -5.25 -17.00
C ALA A 94 12.79 -6.40 -17.94
N ILE A 95 11.87 -7.36 -18.00
CA ILE A 95 11.90 -8.42 -19.00
C ILE A 95 11.18 -7.96 -20.26
N ARG A 96 11.65 -8.45 -21.41
CA ARG A 96 11.01 -8.19 -22.70
C ARG A 96 10.03 -9.31 -23.02
N VAL A 97 8.75 -8.97 -23.15
CA VAL A 97 7.69 -9.92 -23.56
C VAL A 97 7.10 -9.40 -24.87
N GLY A 98 7.52 -10.01 -25.98
CA GLY A 98 7.20 -9.53 -27.33
C GLY A 98 7.67 -8.09 -27.56
N ALA A 99 6.75 -7.21 -27.93
CA ALA A 99 7.02 -5.79 -28.18
C ALA A 99 6.95 -4.89 -26.92
N HIS A 100 6.76 -5.46 -25.72
CA HIS A 100 6.54 -4.68 -24.51
C HIS A 100 7.52 -5.02 -23.38
N HIS A 101 7.85 -4.01 -22.58
CA HIS A 101 8.54 -4.21 -21.30
C HIS A 101 7.53 -4.69 -20.26
N ARG A 102 7.99 -5.57 -19.39
CA ARG A 102 7.27 -6.12 -18.25
C ARG A 102 8.20 -6.13 -17.04
N ILE A 103 7.68 -5.70 -15.90
CA ILE A 103 8.41 -5.65 -14.63
C ILE A 103 7.83 -6.76 -13.76
N THR A 104 8.67 -7.65 -13.24
CA THR A 104 8.18 -8.72 -12.37
C THR A 104 7.67 -8.14 -11.04
N ARG A 105 6.75 -8.83 -10.37
CA ARG A 105 6.31 -8.43 -9.03
C ARG A 105 7.48 -8.24 -8.05
N ARG A 106 8.42 -9.18 -8.04
CA ARG A 106 9.63 -9.11 -7.20
C ARG A 106 10.41 -7.82 -7.42
N GLU A 107 10.57 -7.42 -8.68
CA GLU A 107 11.33 -6.23 -9.03
C GLU A 107 10.57 -4.94 -8.72
N PHE A 108 9.25 -4.94 -8.96
CA PHE A 108 8.38 -3.85 -8.53
C PHE A 108 8.48 -3.64 -7.01
N GLU A 109 8.44 -4.71 -6.22
CA GLU A 109 8.57 -4.65 -4.77
C GLU A 109 9.97 -4.17 -4.35
N ARG A 110 11.05 -4.72 -4.92
CA ARG A 110 12.42 -4.25 -4.67
C ARG A 110 12.55 -2.75 -4.93
N PHE A 111 12.05 -2.29 -6.07
CA PHE A 111 12.18 -0.88 -6.47
C PHE A 111 11.30 0.03 -5.61
N ARG A 112 10.07 -0.38 -5.27
CA ARG A 112 9.22 0.32 -4.29
C ARG A 112 9.92 0.44 -2.94
N ASP A 113 10.50 -0.65 -2.46
CA ASP A 113 11.15 -0.69 -1.15
C ASP A 113 12.46 0.11 -1.16
N GLY A 114 13.15 0.23 -2.30
CA GLY A 114 14.30 1.12 -2.49
C GLY A 114 13.92 2.60 -2.72
N LEU A 115 12.67 2.90 -3.09
CA LEU A 115 12.12 4.26 -3.10
C LEU A 115 11.65 4.72 -1.72
N ALA A 116 11.41 3.78 -0.81
CA ALA A 116 11.14 4.14 0.56
C ALA A 116 12.38 4.89 1.09
N PRO A 117 12.23 6.13 1.61
CA PRO A 117 13.34 6.80 2.28
C PRO A 117 13.84 5.92 3.43
N ASP A 118 15.04 6.18 3.95
CA ASP A 118 15.71 5.47 5.07
C ASP A 118 14.71 4.86 6.10
N PRO A 119 14.96 3.65 6.66
CA PRO A 119 14.14 3.01 7.72
C PRO A 119 13.66 3.91 8.88
N SER A 120 14.17 5.12 8.99
CA SER A 120 13.86 6.15 9.95
C SER A 120 12.69 7.08 9.61
N PHE A 121 12.01 7.01 8.45
CA PHE A 121 10.97 8.01 8.13
C PHE A 121 9.81 8.00 9.13
N THR A 122 9.80 9.02 9.99
CA THR A 122 8.93 9.22 11.16
C THR A 122 8.04 10.44 10.99
N TYR A 123 7.18 10.72 11.97
CA TYR A 123 6.49 12.02 12.04
C TYR A 123 7.46 13.20 12.10
N ARG A 124 8.67 13.03 12.67
CA ARG A 124 9.68 14.10 12.75
C ARG A 124 10.18 14.48 11.38
N ASP A 125 10.56 13.49 10.57
CA ASP A 125 11.03 13.75 9.20
C ASP A 125 9.93 14.38 8.35
N PHE A 126 8.67 13.97 8.57
CA PHE A 126 7.52 14.60 7.92
C PHE A 126 7.38 16.08 8.32
N VAL A 127 7.51 16.40 9.62
CA VAL A 127 7.45 17.78 10.11
C VAL A 127 8.56 18.63 9.50
N ASP A 128 9.77 18.11 9.40
CA ASP A 128 10.90 18.81 8.77
C ASP A 128 10.62 19.13 7.29
N ILE A 129 10.04 18.19 6.55
CA ILE A 129 9.64 18.38 5.14
C ILE A 129 8.61 19.51 5.01
N VAL A 130 7.55 19.49 5.83
CA VAL A 130 6.48 20.49 5.75
C VAL A 130 6.99 21.87 6.16
N SER A 131 7.85 21.94 7.18
CA SER A 131 8.46 23.19 7.65
C SER A 131 9.34 23.85 6.58
N GLY A 132 9.91 23.05 5.67
CA GLY A 132 10.69 23.53 4.52
C GLY A 132 9.88 24.30 3.47
N GLY A 133 8.54 24.33 3.57
CA GLY A 133 7.67 25.08 2.66
C GLY A 133 7.37 24.36 1.34
N GLU A 134 7.45 23.04 1.32
CA GLU A 134 7.15 22.22 0.14
C GLU A 134 5.65 22.24 -0.26
N ASP A 135 5.37 21.82 -1.50
CA ASP A 135 4.01 21.75 -2.05
C ASP A 135 3.07 20.84 -1.21
N TRP A 136 1.83 21.27 -1.00
CA TRP A 136 0.86 20.56 -0.17
C TRP A 136 0.46 19.19 -0.73
N HIS A 137 0.49 18.99 -2.06
CA HIS A 137 0.26 17.66 -2.63
C HIS A 137 1.45 16.74 -2.40
N PHE A 138 2.66 17.28 -2.39
CA PHE A 138 3.85 16.54 -1.99
C PHE A 138 3.77 16.13 -0.50
N ALA A 139 3.44 17.06 0.41
CA ALA A 139 3.22 16.76 1.82
C ALA A 139 2.14 15.66 2.01
N ALA A 140 1.02 15.76 1.29
CA ALA A 140 -0.03 14.74 1.32
C ALA A 140 0.48 13.33 0.93
N ARG A 141 1.35 13.25 -0.07
CA ARG A 141 1.98 12.00 -0.50
C ARG A 141 2.93 11.45 0.55
N GLN A 142 3.76 12.30 1.16
CA GLN A 142 4.68 11.89 2.23
C GLN A 142 3.91 11.40 3.46
N LEU A 143 2.84 12.08 3.84
CA LEU A 143 1.98 11.66 4.95
C LEU A 143 1.30 10.31 4.67
N ARG A 144 0.83 10.08 3.44
CA ARG A 144 0.28 8.78 3.04
C ARG A 144 1.32 7.66 3.20
N GLU A 145 2.53 7.90 2.73
CA GLU A 145 3.62 6.92 2.89
C GLU A 145 3.90 6.63 4.36
N LEU A 146 3.91 7.67 5.21
CA LEU A 146 4.07 7.53 6.65
C LEU A 146 2.95 6.67 7.27
N VAL A 147 1.69 6.83 6.87
CA VAL A 147 0.57 6.00 7.31
C VAL A 147 0.74 4.54 6.91
N ILE A 148 1.11 4.28 5.65
CA ILE A 148 1.35 2.92 5.14
C ILE A 148 2.49 2.27 5.93
N ARG A 149 3.55 3.02 6.22
CA ARG A 149 4.68 2.57 7.04
C ARG A 149 4.28 2.26 8.46
N SER A 150 3.59 3.19 9.11
CA SER A 150 3.05 3.00 10.46
C SER A 150 2.26 1.70 10.50
N LYS A 151 1.35 1.44 9.55
CA LYS A 151 0.56 0.19 9.46
C LYS A 151 1.41 -1.07 9.28
N ARG A 152 2.55 -0.99 8.57
CA ARG A 152 3.44 -2.13 8.29
C ARG A 152 4.48 -2.38 9.39
N ALA A 153 4.68 -1.45 10.32
CA ALA A 153 5.59 -1.65 11.44
C ALA A 153 5.16 -2.86 12.27
N GLY A 154 6.02 -3.88 12.30
CA GLY A 154 5.74 -5.19 12.90
C GLY A 154 6.14 -5.32 14.37
N SER A 155 6.88 -4.37 14.92
CA SER A 155 7.25 -4.35 16.34
C SER A 155 6.78 -3.07 17.01
N VAL A 156 6.52 -3.14 18.32
CA VAL A 156 6.07 -1.99 19.11
C VAL A 156 7.15 -0.92 19.14
N GLU A 157 8.43 -1.29 19.19
CA GLU A 157 9.56 -0.34 19.19
C GLU A 157 9.64 0.45 17.89
N ALA A 158 9.32 -0.19 16.76
CA ALA A 158 9.26 0.48 15.45
C ALA A 158 8.08 1.44 15.38
N VAL A 159 6.92 1.04 15.93
CA VAL A 159 5.75 1.93 16.04
C VAL A 159 6.09 3.13 16.95
N ASP A 160 6.68 2.90 18.11
CA ASP A 160 7.08 3.95 19.05
C ASP A 160 8.08 4.92 18.41
N ALA A 161 9.07 4.42 17.68
CA ALA A 161 10.04 5.25 16.97
C ALA A 161 9.34 6.20 16.00
N ILE A 162 8.38 5.68 15.21
CA ILE A 162 7.60 6.48 14.24
C ILE A 162 6.79 7.57 14.96
N HIS A 163 6.19 7.27 16.11
CA HIS A 163 5.21 8.13 16.81
C HIS A 163 5.80 9.04 17.90
N ARG A 164 7.13 9.08 18.07
CA ARG A 164 7.75 10.07 18.97
C ARG A 164 7.34 11.47 18.57
N ASP A 165 7.24 12.35 19.57
CA ASP A 165 6.89 13.75 19.36
C ASP A 165 7.79 14.38 18.27
N PRO A 166 7.18 14.82 17.16
CA PRO A 166 7.89 15.37 16.03
C PRO A 166 8.17 16.87 16.17
N GLY A 167 7.62 17.56 17.17
CA GLY A 167 7.57 19.01 17.22
C GLY A 167 6.55 19.59 16.23
N LEU A 168 6.60 20.91 16.02
CA LEU A 168 5.62 21.64 15.19
C LEU A 168 6.19 22.00 13.82
N THR A 169 5.34 21.94 12.80
CA THR A 169 5.62 22.42 11.44
C THR A 169 5.64 23.95 11.34
N GLY A 170 5.07 24.63 12.34
CA GLY A 170 4.78 26.07 12.27
C GLY A 170 3.52 26.40 11.44
N ILE A 171 2.92 25.41 10.78
CA ILE A 171 1.68 25.55 10.01
C ILE A 171 0.57 24.82 10.77
N ARG A 172 -0.22 25.57 11.52
CA ARG A 172 -1.24 25.05 12.45
C ARG A 172 -2.16 23.98 11.86
N GLY A 173 -2.56 24.14 10.60
CA GLY A 173 -3.39 23.16 9.89
C GLY A 173 -2.71 21.80 9.69
N TRP A 174 -1.42 21.82 9.34
CA TRP A 174 -0.61 20.61 9.22
C TRP A 174 -0.28 20.02 10.58
N ASP A 175 -0.06 20.85 11.60
CA ASP A 175 0.11 20.37 12.98
C ASP A 175 -1.13 19.61 13.46
N ALA A 176 -2.32 20.10 13.15
CA ALA A 176 -3.58 19.42 13.43
C ALA A 176 -3.73 18.10 12.64
N ILE A 177 -3.34 18.08 11.37
CA ILE A 177 -3.31 16.84 10.57
C ILE A 177 -2.36 15.82 11.21
N VAL A 178 -1.13 16.23 11.53
CA VAL A 178 -0.10 15.35 12.12
C VAL A 178 -0.59 14.73 13.42
N GLY A 179 -1.10 15.53 14.36
CA GLY A 179 -1.64 15.01 15.62
C GLY A 179 -2.82 14.06 15.43
N GLY A 180 -3.72 14.36 14.48
CA GLY A 180 -4.85 13.48 14.17
C GLY A 180 -4.44 12.15 13.54
N VAL A 181 -3.53 12.17 12.57
CA VAL A 181 -3.06 10.95 11.89
C VAL A 181 -2.15 10.11 12.79
N ALA A 182 -1.30 10.74 13.62
CA ALA A 182 -0.48 10.03 14.60
C ALA A 182 -1.34 9.30 15.63
N HIS A 183 -2.37 9.97 16.17
CA HIS A 183 -3.33 9.31 17.04
C HIS A 183 -4.07 8.17 16.31
N LEU A 184 -4.54 8.40 15.08
CA LEU A 184 -5.23 7.38 14.28
C LEU A 184 -4.38 6.12 14.05
N THR A 185 -3.08 6.28 13.79
CA THR A 185 -2.21 5.15 13.39
C THR A 185 -1.42 4.52 14.53
N GLY A 186 -1.28 5.24 15.66
CA GLY A 186 -0.55 4.78 16.85
C GLY A 186 -1.44 4.26 17.97
N ARG A 187 -2.74 4.62 17.98
CA ARG A 187 -3.69 4.13 18.99
C ARG A 187 -3.68 2.60 19.04
N ASP A 188 -3.59 2.07 20.25
CA ASP A 188 -3.54 0.63 20.57
C ASP A 188 -2.33 -0.12 19.96
N ARG A 189 -1.30 0.60 19.48
CA ARG A 189 -0.12 0.03 18.82
C ARG A 189 1.23 0.48 19.41
N VAL A 190 1.26 1.66 20.03
CA VAL A 190 2.42 2.16 20.78
C VAL A 190 2.54 1.45 22.13
N SER A 191 3.73 1.44 22.73
CA SER A 191 3.99 0.79 24.03
C SER A 191 3.21 1.41 25.20
N GLY A 192 2.84 2.68 25.10
CA GLY A 192 2.05 3.37 26.12
C GLY A 192 1.32 4.59 25.57
N SER A 193 0.14 4.88 26.10
CA SER A 193 -0.69 6.01 25.66
C SER A 193 0.01 7.36 25.80
N ALA A 194 0.88 7.50 26.80
CA ALA A 194 1.65 8.73 27.04
C ALA A 194 2.54 9.12 25.85
N LEU A 195 2.93 8.17 24.99
CA LEU A 195 3.72 8.44 23.79
C LEU A 195 2.93 9.27 22.77
N LEU A 196 1.60 9.29 22.85
CA LEU A 196 0.71 10.04 21.99
C LEU A 196 0.12 11.29 22.67
N ASP A 197 0.52 11.64 23.90
CA ASP A 197 -0.04 12.79 24.62
C ASP A 197 0.13 14.10 23.82
N TRP A 198 1.26 14.23 23.12
CA TRP A 198 1.55 15.35 22.24
C TRP A 198 0.50 15.54 21.11
N CYS A 199 -0.23 14.49 20.72
CA CYS A 199 -1.28 14.57 19.71
C CYS A 199 -2.47 15.43 20.18
N PHE A 200 -2.60 15.65 21.48
CA PHE A 200 -3.72 16.35 22.11
C PHE A 200 -3.37 17.77 22.58
N GLU A 201 -2.16 18.24 22.28
CA GLU A 201 -1.74 19.60 22.58
C GLU A 201 -2.62 20.64 21.84
N PRO A 202 -2.93 21.80 22.45
CA PRO A 202 -3.79 22.84 21.84
C PRO A 202 -3.33 23.32 20.45
N GLU A 203 -2.02 23.26 20.18
CA GLU A 203 -1.37 23.58 18.91
C GLU A 203 -1.78 22.61 17.79
N ARG A 204 -2.23 21.39 18.14
CA ARG A 204 -2.72 20.35 17.23
C ARG A 204 -4.21 20.47 16.90
N TYR A 205 -4.82 21.63 17.17
CA TYR A 205 -6.22 21.91 16.86
C TYR A 205 -6.36 23.24 16.11
N CYS A 206 -7.32 23.28 15.17
CA CYS A 206 -7.72 24.51 14.47
C CYS A 206 -8.99 25.10 15.12
N PRO A 207 -8.88 26.14 15.97
CA PRO A 207 -9.96 26.54 16.88
C PRO A 207 -11.11 27.31 16.21
N SER A 208 -10.86 27.97 15.09
CA SER A 208 -11.81 28.96 14.54
C SER A 208 -12.23 28.69 13.09
N VAL A 209 -11.40 28.03 12.29
CA VAL A 209 -11.66 27.79 10.87
C VAL A 209 -11.24 26.38 10.52
N ILE A 210 -12.05 25.71 9.70
CA ILE A 210 -11.69 24.39 9.18
C ILE A 210 -10.48 24.53 8.27
N PHE A 211 -9.44 23.77 8.57
CA PHE A 211 -8.27 23.70 7.71
C PHE A 211 -8.51 22.73 6.55
N ASP A 212 -8.38 23.24 5.33
CA ASP A 212 -8.51 22.49 4.09
C ASP A 212 -7.28 22.78 3.22
N PRO A 213 -6.29 21.86 3.17
CA PRO A 213 -5.08 22.05 2.39
C PRO A 213 -5.28 21.91 0.88
N PHE A 214 -6.47 21.61 0.37
CA PHE A 214 -6.69 21.46 -1.08
C PHE A 214 -7.75 22.42 -1.65
N GLY A 215 -8.39 23.22 -0.79
CA GLY A 215 -9.41 24.18 -1.21
C GLY A 215 -10.58 23.50 -1.91
N VAL A 216 -11.13 22.45 -1.30
CA VAL A 216 -12.25 21.66 -1.78
C VAL A 216 -13.43 22.57 -2.13
N PRO A 217 -13.98 22.48 -3.35
CA PRO A 217 -15.15 23.25 -3.74
C PRO A 217 -16.34 23.02 -2.80
N THR A 218 -17.11 24.07 -2.50
CA THR A 218 -18.23 24.03 -1.53
C THR A 218 -19.22 22.90 -1.79
N LYS A 219 -19.46 22.53 -3.05
CA LYS A 219 -20.35 21.41 -3.43
C LYS A 219 -19.89 20.02 -2.95
N TYR A 220 -18.59 19.84 -2.68
CA TYR A 220 -18.01 18.57 -2.20
C TYR A 220 -17.66 18.60 -0.72
N PHE A 221 -17.72 19.77 -0.09
CA PHE A 221 -17.33 19.98 1.31
C PHE A 221 -17.94 18.94 2.25
N TRP A 222 -19.26 18.76 2.24
CA TRP A 222 -19.92 17.82 3.15
C TRP A 222 -19.57 16.36 2.88
N ILE A 223 -19.35 15.98 1.62
CA ILE A 223 -18.96 14.62 1.25
C ILE A 223 -17.55 14.32 1.78
N ASP A 224 -16.62 15.25 1.55
CA ASP A 224 -15.23 15.11 1.99
C ASP A 224 -15.11 15.21 3.51
N TYR A 225 -15.93 16.04 4.15
CA TYR A 225 -16.00 16.14 5.60
C TYR A 225 -16.49 14.83 6.21
N LEU A 226 -17.54 14.22 5.67
CA LEU A 226 -18.03 12.91 6.13
C LEU A 226 -17.03 11.77 5.90
N ARG A 227 -16.18 11.87 4.88
CA ARG A 227 -15.08 10.93 4.60
C ARG A 227 -13.83 11.21 5.42
N THR A 228 -13.78 12.31 6.16
CA THR A 228 -12.64 12.65 7.01
C THR A 228 -12.72 11.86 8.33
N PRO A 229 -11.65 11.13 8.72
CA PRO A 229 -11.58 10.42 10.00
C PRO A 229 -11.97 11.29 11.19
N ILE A 230 -12.55 10.68 12.23
CA ILE A 230 -13.04 11.44 13.39
C ILE A 230 -11.91 12.19 14.10
N GLU A 231 -10.71 11.58 14.15
CA GLU A 231 -9.49 12.15 14.72
C GLU A 231 -9.10 13.47 14.05
N LEU A 232 -9.44 13.65 12.77
CA LEU A 232 -9.17 14.88 12.03
C LEU A 232 -10.34 15.87 12.13
N ARG A 233 -11.59 15.37 12.12
CA ARG A 233 -12.77 16.22 12.31
C ARG A 233 -12.78 16.93 13.65
N VAL A 234 -12.43 16.25 14.75
CA VAL A 234 -12.35 16.89 16.08
C VAL A 234 -11.26 17.95 16.17
N ARG A 235 -10.31 17.95 15.23
CA ARG A 235 -9.24 18.95 15.10
C ARG A 235 -9.60 20.06 14.10
N ASN A 236 -10.83 20.05 13.60
CA ASN A 236 -11.35 21.01 12.63
C ASN A 236 -10.55 21.00 11.31
N VAL A 237 -10.26 19.80 10.80
CA VAL A 237 -9.53 19.56 9.56
C VAL A 237 -10.44 18.86 8.55
N LEU A 238 -10.35 19.26 7.28
CA LEU A 238 -10.94 18.56 6.13
C LEU A 238 -9.85 17.78 5.40
N TYR A 239 -9.79 16.47 5.63
CA TYR A 239 -8.77 15.60 5.01
C TYR A 239 -9.31 14.17 4.87
N PRO A 240 -9.96 13.84 3.74
CA PRO A 240 -10.62 12.56 3.52
C PRO A 240 -9.67 11.35 3.66
N ALA A 241 -10.19 10.23 4.17
CA ALA A 241 -9.42 8.99 4.35
C ALA A 241 -8.74 8.48 3.07
N GLY A 242 -9.35 8.72 1.89
CA GLY A 242 -8.75 8.38 0.60
C GLY A 242 -7.38 9.04 0.34
N ASN A 243 -7.10 10.18 0.99
CA ASN A 243 -5.77 10.80 0.92
C ASN A 243 -4.72 10.03 1.73
N LEU A 244 -5.13 9.24 2.74
CA LEU A 244 -4.27 8.46 3.63
C LEU A 244 -4.12 6.99 3.21
N GLU A 245 -5.08 6.44 2.46
CA GLU A 245 -5.15 4.99 2.19
C GLU A 245 -4.41 4.56 0.91
N GLY A 246 -4.17 5.49 -0.03
CA GLY A 246 -3.69 5.12 -1.37
C GLY A 246 -4.80 4.45 -2.20
N VAL A 247 -4.69 4.54 -3.52
CA VAL A 247 -5.64 3.95 -4.48
C VAL A 247 -5.05 2.65 -5.03
#